data_AF-K1SHS9-F1
#
_entry.id   AF-K1SHS9-F1
#
_cell.length_a   1.000
_cell.length_b   1.000
_cell.length_c   1.000
_cell.angle_alpha   90.00
_cell.angle_beta   90.00
_cell.angle_gamma   90.00
#
_symmetry.space_group_name_H-M   'P 1'
#
loop_
_entity.id
_entity.type
_entity.pdbx_description
1 polymer ?
#
loop_
_entity_poly.entity_id
_entity_poly.type
_entity_poly.pdbx_seq_one_letter_code
_entity_poly.pdbx_strand_id
1 'polypeptide(L)'
;CPELFNRKLFGLTTVETKLLFKAAVALILFTSSVIAEIIRGGLNSIAHGQFEAGHAQGFNVVQVMIYIILPQAYRNVIPTLLSQVITTIKDSSYLANVATIELMARTKQLLSAASRYNGTGNVNVSDVFVLFGVAALIYFIINYTLSCVVRTMQKRRKRPVRVDRRLNEKRKRI
;
A
#
# COMPACT_ATOMS: atom_id res chain seq x y z
N CYS A 1 -21.06 -21.16 2.71
CA CYS A 1 -20.93 -22.25 1.73
C CYS A 1 -19.45 -22.52 1.43
N PRO A 2 -18.83 -23.58 1.99
CA PRO A 2 -17.39 -23.85 1.87
C PRO A 2 -17.00 -24.66 0.61
N GLU A 3 -17.98 -25.08 -0.20
CA GLU A 3 -17.80 -25.98 -1.36
C GLU A 3 -17.01 -25.38 -2.54
N LEU A 4 -17.01 -24.04 -2.72
CA LEU A 4 -16.31 -23.39 -3.85
C LEU A 4 -14.78 -23.57 -3.76
N PHE A 5 -14.26 -23.79 -2.56
CA PHE A 5 -12.83 -23.88 -2.27
C PHE A 5 -12.27 -25.31 -2.39
N ASN A 6 -13.15 -26.30 -2.60
CA ASN A 6 -12.78 -27.72 -2.66
C ASN A 6 -12.52 -28.21 -4.10
N ARG A 7 -12.83 -27.39 -5.11
CA ARG A 7 -12.35 -27.63 -6.47
C ARG A 7 -10.89 -27.22 -6.53
N LYS A 8 -10.01 -28.16 -6.89
CA LYS A 8 -8.59 -27.94 -7.23
C LYS A 8 -8.50 -26.93 -8.38
N LEU A 9 -8.61 -25.63 -8.07
CA LEU A 9 -8.77 -24.61 -9.09
C LEU A 9 -7.50 -24.46 -9.96
N PHE A 10 -6.33 -24.89 -9.48
CA PHE A 10 -5.07 -24.78 -10.24
C PHE A 10 -3.99 -25.77 -9.74
N GLY A 11 -4.37 -26.98 -9.32
CA GLY A 11 -3.39 -27.96 -8.80
C GLY A 11 -2.71 -27.58 -7.47
N LEU A 12 -3.08 -26.45 -6.87
CA LEU A 12 -2.62 -25.94 -5.58
C LEU A 12 -3.28 -26.69 -4.42
N THR A 13 -2.54 -26.88 -3.32
CA THR A 13 -3.07 -27.54 -2.11
C THR A 13 -4.16 -26.67 -1.46
N THR A 14 -5.13 -27.28 -0.75
CA THR A 14 -6.21 -26.54 -0.05
C THR A 14 -5.68 -25.56 1.00
N VAL A 15 -4.43 -25.72 1.44
CA VAL A 15 -3.76 -24.85 2.42
C VAL A 15 -3.22 -23.58 1.75
N GLU A 16 -2.64 -23.72 0.54
CA GLU A 16 -2.15 -22.60 -0.28
C GLU A 16 -3.26 -21.61 -0.59
N THR A 17 -4.38 -22.12 -1.05
CA THR A 17 -5.52 -21.29 -1.44
C THR A 17 -6.04 -20.49 -0.24
N LYS A 18 -6.13 -21.09 0.96
CA LYS A 18 -6.60 -20.41 2.19
C LYS A 18 -5.67 -19.27 2.61
N LEU A 19 -4.36 -19.48 2.53
CA LEU A 19 -3.38 -18.47 2.89
C LEU A 19 -3.41 -17.29 1.91
N LEU A 20 -3.42 -17.58 0.61
CA LEU A 20 -3.50 -16.58 -0.45
C LEU A 20 -4.79 -15.75 -0.33
N PHE A 21 -5.92 -16.38 -0.02
CA PHE A 21 -7.19 -15.68 0.17
C PHE A 21 -7.14 -14.71 1.36
N LYS A 22 -6.64 -15.15 2.52
CA LYS A 22 -6.49 -14.27 3.70
C LYS A 22 -5.56 -13.09 3.40
N ALA A 23 -4.45 -13.36 2.74
CA ALA A 23 -3.46 -12.37 2.35
C ALA A 23 -4.05 -11.34 1.37
N ALA A 24 -4.78 -11.80 0.35
CA ALA A 24 -5.46 -10.96 -0.62
C ALA A 24 -6.52 -10.06 0.05
N VAL A 25 -7.35 -10.61 0.92
CA VAL A 25 -8.37 -9.83 1.66
C VAL A 25 -7.72 -8.75 2.52
N ALA A 26 -6.64 -9.08 3.24
CA ALA A 26 -5.91 -8.09 4.04
C ALA A 26 -5.35 -6.95 3.18
N LEU A 27 -4.75 -7.28 2.03
CA LEU A 27 -4.19 -6.30 1.09
C LEU A 27 -5.27 -5.41 0.46
N ILE A 28 -6.43 -5.98 0.12
CA ILE A 28 -7.58 -5.24 -0.43
C ILE A 28 -8.10 -4.24 0.61
N LEU A 29 -8.33 -4.67 1.84
CA LEU A 29 -8.84 -3.81 2.91
C LEU A 29 -7.86 -2.65 3.20
N PHE A 30 -6.57 -2.96 3.28
CA PHE A 30 -5.53 -1.95 3.47
C PHE A 30 -5.50 -0.94 2.30
N THR A 31 -5.44 -1.43 1.06
CA THR A 31 -5.38 -0.56 -0.13
C THR A 31 -6.62 0.32 -0.24
N SER A 32 -7.79 -0.20 0.11
CA SER A 32 -9.06 0.54 0.09
C SER A 32 -9.06 1.69 1.09
N SER A 33 -8.55 1.46 2.30
CA SER A 33 -8.40 2.52 3.31
C SER A 33 -7.44 3.62 2.85
N VAL A 34 -6.31 3.24 2.24
CA VAL A 34 -5.33 4.22 1.74
C VAL A 34 -5.92 5.05 0.60
N ILE A 35 -6.66 4.42 -0.33
CA ILE A 35 -7.34 5.14 -1.42
C ILE A 35 -8.38 6.12 -0.86
N ALA A 36 -9.15 5.73 0.16
CA ALA A 36 -10.11 6.62 0.80
C ALA A 36 -9.44 7.86 1.42
N GLU A 37 -8.31 7.68 2.10
CA GLU A 37 -7.52 8.79 2.67
C GLU A 37 -6.91 9.69 1.59
N ILE A 38 -6.50 9.12 0.46
CA ILE A 38 -6.01 9.90 -0.69
C ILE A 38 -7.12 10.77 -1.26
N ILE A 39 -8.33 10.23 -1.43
CA ILE A 39 -9.49 11.00 -1.94
C ILE A 39 -9.88 12.10 -0.94
N ARG A 40 -9.95 11.77 0.36
CA ARG A 40 -10.26 12.72 1.43
C ARG A 40 -9.22 13.84 1.51
N GLY A 41 -7.94 13.48 1.47
CA GLY A 41 -6.82 14.43 1.45
C GLY A 41 -6.81 15.29 0.19
N GLY A 42 -7.20 14.72 -0.95
CA GLY A 42 -7.38 15.43 -2.21
C GLY A 42 -8.46 16.50 -2.15
N LEU A 43 -9.63 16.17 -1.60
CA LEU A 43 -10.73 17.11 -1.44
C LEU A 43 -10.38 18.23 -0.45
N ASN A 44 -9.76 17.88 0.69
CA ASN A 44 -9.31 18.84 1.70
C ASN A 44 -8.11 19.70 1.25
N SER A 45 -7.44 19.35 0.15
CA SER A 45 -6.33 20.14 -0.38
C SER A 45 -6.78 21.44 -1.07
N ILE A 46 -8.06 21.55 -1.40
CA ILE A 46 -8.63 22.72 -2.07
C ILE A 46 -8.92 23.81 -1.04
N ALA A 47 -8.48 25.03 -1.31
CA ALA A 47 -8.69 26.16 -0.42
C ALA A 47 -10.18 26.49 -0.27
N HIS A 48 -10.65 26.67 0.97
CA HIS A 48 -12.04 27.03 1.27
C HIS A 48 -12.52 28.30 0.56
N GLY A 49 -11.63 29.24 0.25
CA GLY A 49 -11.97 30.45 -0.52
C GLY A 49 -12.49 30.18 -1.94
N GLN A 50 -12.24 29.01 -2.53
CA GLN A 50 -12.86 28.61 -3.81
C GLN A 50 -14.37 28.41 -3.66
N PHE A 51 -14.82 27.97 -2.48
CA PHE A 51 -16.23 27.79 -2.18
C PHE A 51 -16.95 29.13 -2.02
N GLU A 52 -16.33 30.05 -1.27
CA GLU A 52 -16.81 31.42 -1.11
C GLU A 52 -16.82 32.19 -2.43
N ALA A 53 -15.78 32.05 -3.27
CA ALA A 53 -15.71 32.66 -4.59
C ALA A 53 -16.77 32.12 -5.56
N GLY A 54 -17.04 30.82 -5.51
CA GLY A 54 -18.11 30.20 -6.31
C GLY A 54 -19.49 30.73 -5.91
N HIS A 55 -19.75 30.83 -4.60
CA HIS A 55 -20.99 31.42 -4.10
C HIS A 55 -21.14 32.91 -4.43
N ALA A 56 -20.05 33.69 -4.37
CA ALA A 56 -20.07 35.09 -4.77
C ALA A 56 -20.37 35.31 -6.26
N GLN A 57 -20.10 34.30 -7.11
CA GLN A 57 -20.49 34.31 -8.53
C GLN A 57 -21.91 33.79 -8.78
N GLY A 58 -22.68 33.46 -7.73
CA GLY A 58 -24.05 32.98 -7.85
C GLY A 58 -24.19 31.47 -8.09
N PHE A 59 -23.11 30.68 -7.96
CA PHE A 59 -23.21 29.23 -8.02
C PHE A 59 -23.83 28.64 -6.74
N ASN A 60 -24.63 27.59 -6.90
CA ASN A 60 -25.10 26.77 -5.79
C ASN A 60 -23.99 25.82 -5.30
N VAL A 61 -24.07 25.33 -4.06
CA VAL A 61 -23.12 24.42 -3.42
C VAL A 61 -22.75 23.22 -4.31
N VAL A 62 -23.75 22.62 -4.94
CA VAL A 62 -23.58 21.46 -5.83
C VAL A 62 -22.83 21.84 -7.10
N GLN A 63 -23.11 23.01 -7.67
CA GLN A 63 -22.42 23.50 -8.86
C GLN A 63 -20.96 23.82 -8.56
N VAL A 64 -20.68 24.45 -7.42
CA VAL A 64 -19.30 24.69 -6.97
C VAL A 64 -18.56 23.36 -6.77
N MET A 65 -19.20 22.38 -6.13
CA MET A 65 -18.61 21.06 -5.92
C MET A 65 -18.24 20.37 -7.25
N ILE A 66 -19.16 20.33 -8.21
CA ILE A 66 -18.99 19.59 -9.48
C ILE A 66 -18.09 20.35 -10.48
N TYR A 67 -18.26 21.65 -10.64
CA TYR A 67 -17.57 22.42 -11.69
C TYR A 67 -16.24 23.02 -11.23
N ILE A 68 -16.06 23.25 -9.94
CA ILE A 68 -14.88 23.95 -9.41
C ILE A 68 -14.01 23.00 -8.58
N ILE A 69 -14.58 22.36 -7.56
CA ILE A 69 -13.80 21.60 -6.57
C ILE A 69 -13.37 20.24 -7.11
N LEU A 70 -14.30 19.42 -7.62
CA LEU A 70 -14.03 18.08 -8.14
C LEU A 70 -12.93 18.06 -9.22
N PRO A 71 -12.95 18.93 -10.25
CA PRO A 71 -11.93 18.94 -11.30
C PRO A 71 -10.54 19.29 -10.77
N GLN A 72 -10.47 20.19 -9.78
CA GLN A 72 -9.21 20.58 -9.14
C GLN A 72 -8.69 19.46 -8.23
N ALA A 73 -9.56 18.90 -7.39
CA ALA A 73 -9.23 17.79 -6.50
C ALA A 73 -8.76 16.56 -7.30
N TYR A 74 -9.42 16.24 -8.41
CA TYR A 74 -9.04 15.16 -9.31
C TYR A 74 -7.60 15.31 -9.82
N ARG A 75 -7.21 16.49 -10.31
CA ARG A 75 -5.83 16.76 -10.75
C ARG A 75 -4.79 16.58 -9.65
N ASN A 76 -5.15 16.87 -8.40
CA ASN A 76 -4.27 16.68 -7.25
C ASN A 76 -4.17 15.20 -6.81
N VAL A 77 -5.26 14.45 -6.97
CA VAL A 77 -5.39 13.06 -6.53
C VAL A 77 -4.73 12.08 -7.51
N ILE A 78 -4.85 12.28 -8.82
CA ILE A 78 -4.26 11.39 -9.85
C ILE A 78 -2.79 11.03 -9.60
N PRO A 79 -1.85 11.98 -9.42
CA PRO A 79 -0.44 11.62 -9.25
C PRO A 79 -0.19 10.78 -7.99
N THR A 80 -0.99 11.01 -6.94
CA THR A 80 -0.94 10.24 -5.69
C THR A 80 -1.52 8.84 -5.88
N LEU A 81 -2.64 8.71 -6.60
CA LEU A 81 -3.22 7.41 -6.94
C LEU A 81 -2.28 6.56 -7.80
N LEU A 82 -1.64 7.16 -8.82
CA LEU A 82 -0.65 6.45 -9.64
C LEU A 82 0.52 5.93 -8.79
N SER A 83 0.99 6.76 -7.85
CA SER A 83 2.03 6.34 -6.90
C SER A 83 1.55 5.18 -6.02
N GLN A 84 0.29 5.22 -5.57
CA GLN A 84 -0.31 4.16 -4.77
C GLN A 84 -0.46 2.86 -5.55
N VAL A 85 -0.86 2.90 -6.81
CA VAL A 85 -0.96 1.71 -7.68
C VAL A 85 0.40 1.01 -7.80
N ILE A 86 1.48 1.77 -8.01
CA ILE A 86 2.84 1.21 -8.08
C ILE A 86 3.21 0.53 -6.75
N THR A 87 2.88 1.13 -5.62
CA THR A 87 3.13 0.55 -4.30
C THR A 87 2.33 -0.74 -4.11
N THR A 88 1.03 -0.75 -4.44
CA THR A 88 0.19 -1.95 -4.34
C THR A 88 0.70 -3.10 -5.21
N ILE A 89 1.27 -2.83 -6.39
CA ILE A 89 1.91 -3.86 -7.23
C ILE A 89 3.18 -4.44 -6.58
N LYS A 90 3.98 -3.60 -5.90
CA LYS A 90 5.15 -4.07 -5.15
C LYS A 90 4.74 -4.92 -3.96
N ASP A 91 3.74 -4.48 -3.21
CA ASP A 91 3.25 -5.17 -2.01
C ASP A 91 2.60 -6.51 -2.37
N SER A 92 1.86 -6.60 -3.49
CA SER A 92 1.28 -7.87 -3.94
C SER A 92 2.36 -8.89 -4.35
N SER A 93 3.42 -8.43 -5.00
CA SER A 93 4.58 -9.26 -5.37
C SER A 93 5.37 -9.71 -4.14
N TYR A 94 5.54 -8.82 -3.15
CA TYR A 94 6.12 -9.15 -1.84
C TYR A 94 5.31 -10.25 -1.15
N LEU A 95 3.99 -10.07 -1.09
CA LEU A 95 3.07 -10.97 -0.40
C LEU A 95 3.04 -12.36 -1.01
N ALA A 96 3.05 -12.45 -2.35
CA ALA A 96 3.14 -13.73 -3.06
C ALA A 96 4.43 -14.48 -2.71
N ASN A 97 5.58 -13.80 -2.71
CA ASN A 97 6.86 -14.41 -2.34
C ASN A 97 6.88 -14.89 -0.88
N VAL A 98 6.37 -14.08 0.07
CA VAL A 98 6.30 -14.49 1.48
C VAL A 98 5.37 -15.68 1.69
N ALA A 99 4.22 -15.72 1.01
CA ALA A 99 3.30 -16.85 1.08
C ALA A 99 3.96 -18.15 0.61
N THR A 100 4.75 -18.10 -0.48
CA THR A 100 5.51 -19.27 -0.96
C THR A 100 6.56 -19.74 0.04
N ILE A 101 7.30 -18.82 0.66
CA ILE A 101 8.33 -19.15 1.65
C ILE A 101 7.70 -19.74 2.92
N GLU A 102 6.66 -19.12 3.46
CA GLU A 102 5.98 -19.61 4.66
C GLU A 102 5.36 -20.98 4.41
N LEU A 103 4.73 -21.18 3.25
CA LEU A 103 4.21 -22.49 2.86
C LEU A 103 5.32 -23.54 2.81
N MET A 104 6.44 -23.27 2.14
CA MET A 104 7.54 -24.22 2.04
C MET A 104 8.10 -24.60 3.42
N ALA A 105 8.11 -23.66 4.36
CA ALA A 105 8.48 -23.94 5.74
C ALA A 105 7.44 -24.79 6.49
N ARG A 106 6.13 -24.52 6.33
CA ARG A 106 5.08 -25.37 6.91
C ARG A 106 5.12 -26.78 6.33
N THR A 107 5.36 -26.93 5.04
CA THR A 107 5.51 -28.22 4.38
C THR A 107 6.75 -28.98 4.88
N LYS A 108 7.88 -28.30 5.05
CA LYS A 108 9.08 -28.90 5.68
C LYS A 108 8.83 -29.30 7.13
N GLN A 109 8.11 -28.47 7.91
CA GLN A 109 7.73 -28.80 9.28
C GLN A 109 6.84 -30.04 9.32
N LEU A 110 5.81 -30.12 8.48
CA LEU A 110 4.94 -31.29 8.37
C LEU A 110 5.71 -32.53 7.91
N LEU A 111 6.59 -32.42 6.91
CA LEU A 111 7.40 -33.53 6.44
C LEU A 111 8.40 -34.00 7.51
N SER A 112 9.00 -33.08 8.27
CA SER A 112 9.88 -33.42 9.39
C SER A 112 9.12 -34.08 10.55
N ALA A 113 7.87 -33.66 10.81
CA ALA A 113 7.00 -34.27 11.80
C ALA A 113 6.51 -35.65 11.35
N ALA A 114 6.20 -35.83 10.06
CA ALA A 114 5.81 -37.09 9.46
C ALA A 114 6.98 -38.07 9.30
N SER A 115 8.18 -37.58 8.96
CA SER A 115 9.42 -38.37 8.87
C SER A 115 9.87 -38.86 10.24
N ARG A 116 9.54 -38.13 11.33
CA ARG A 116 9.70 -38.60 12.72
C ARG A 116 8.88 -39.85 13.04
N TYR A 117 7.84 -40.14 12.25
CA TYR A 117 6.99 -41.34 12.39
C TYR A 117 7.50 -42.54 11.55
N ASN A 118 8.41 -42.35 10.59
CA ASN A 118 8.84 -43.38 9.62
C ASN A 118 10.34 -43.76 9.69
N GLY A 119 11.03 -43.38 10.77
CA GLY A 119 12.34 -43.99 11.13
C GLY A 119 13.49 -43.81 10.14
N THR A 120 13.39 -42.95 9.13
CA THR A 120 14.47 -42.71 8.15
C THR A 120 14.93 -41.25 8.24
N GLY A 121 16.14 -41.07 8.77
CA GLY A 121 16.60 -39.85 9.41
C GLY A 121 17.00 -38.67 8.53
N ASN A 122 16.95 -37.51 9.20
CA ASN A 122 17.65 -36.24 8.96
C ASN A 122 16.97 -35.20 8.07
N VAL A 123 16.06 -34.44 8.67
CA VAL A 123 15.77 -33.05 8.24
C VAL A 123 16.30 -32.12 9.33
N ASN A 124 17.45 -31.47 9.07
CA ASN A 124 18.11 -30.58 10.03
C ASN A 124 17.29 -29.29 10.20
N VAL A 125 16.80 -29.05 11.42
CA VAL A 125 16.01 -27.86 11.80
C VAL A 125 16.85 -26.56 11.67
N SER A 126 18.18 -26.68 11.67
CA SER A 126 19.14 -25.59 11.56
C SER A 126 19.10 -24.87 10.19
N ASP A 127 18.93 -25.62 9.09
CA ASP A 127 18.97 -25.05 7.72
C ASP A 127 17.78 -24.13 7.44
N VAL A 128 16.65 -24.36 8.13
CA VAL A 128 15.45 -23.53 8.02
C VAL A 128 15.71 -22.15 8.62
N PHE A 129 16.30 -22.07 9.81
CA PHE A 129 16.63 -20.80 10.46
C PHE A 129 17.64 -19.97 9.66
N VAL A 130 18.63 -20.62 9.05
CA VAL A 130 19.63 -19.93 8.20
C VAL A 130 18.99 -19.36 6.94
N LEU A 131 18.09 -20.11 6.27
CA LEU A 131 17.36 -19.62 5.08
C LEU A 131 16.47 -18.41 5.41
N PHE A 132 15.76 -18.44 6.54
CA PHE A 132 14.92 -17.31 6.98
C PHE A 132 15.75 -16.10 7.41
N GLY A 133 16.88 -16.31 8.08
CA GLY A 133 17.79 -15.23 8.47
C GLY A 133 18.40 -14.50 7.27
N VAL A 134 18.83 -15.26 6.25
CA VAL A 134 19.37 -14.68 5.01
C VAL A 134 18.28 -13.95 4.22
N ALA A 135 17.07 -14.51 4.13
CA ALA A 135 15.94 -13.86 3.48
C ALA A 135 15.58 -12.53 4.16
N ALA A 136 15.56 -12.48 5.51
CA ALA A 136 15.29 -11.27 6.28
C ALA A 136 16.37 -10.19 6.06
N LEU A 137 17.64 -10.60 5.98
CA LEU A 137 18.76 -9.68 5.75
C LEU A 137 18.69 -9.03 4.37
N ILE A 138 18.42 -9.83 3.33
CA ILE A 138 18.25 -9.33 1.95
C ILE A 138 17.06 -8.38 1.89
N TYR A 139 15.95 -8.73 2.55
CA TYR A 139 14.77 -7.90 2.59
C TYR A 139 14.99 -6.56 3.30
N PHE A 140 15.76 -6.56 4.38
CA PHE A 140 16.13 -5.35 5.13
C PHE A 140 16.97 -4.40 4.26
N ILE A 141 17.98 -4.94 3.55
CA ILE A 141 18.87 -4.15 2.69
C ILE A 141 18.08 -3.50 1.53
N ILE A 142 17.19 -4.26 0.89
CA ILE A 142 16.38 -3.75 -0.24
C ILE A 142 15.40 -2.66 0.24
N ASN A 143 14.67 -2.89 1.34
CA ASN A 143 13.71 -1.90 1.85
C ASN A 143 14.39 -0.64 2.38
N TYR A 144 15.55 -0.79 3.04
CA TYR A 144 16.33 0.33 3.51
C TYR A 144 16.82 1.20 2.35
N THR A 145 17.32 0.58 1.29
CA THR A 145 17.78 1.28 0.07
C THR A 145 16.63 2.03 -0.60
N LEU A 146 15.47 1.39 -0.75
CA LEU A 146 14.30 2.03 -1.37
C LEU A 146 13.78 3.21 -0.52
N SER A 147 13.77 3.06 0.81
CA SER A 147 13.42 4.15 1.73
C SER A 147 14.36 5.35 1.63
N CYS A 148 15.66 5.12 1.43
CA CYS A 148 16.64 6.19 1.18
C CYS A 148 16.39 6.91 -0.15
N VAL A 149 16.05 6.18 -1.22
CA VAL A 149 15.72 6.77 -2.54
C VAL A 149 14.46 7.64 -2.45
N VAL A 150 13.41 7.14 -1.81
CA VAL A 150 12.15 7.90 -1.63
C VAL A 150 12.38 9.16 -0.79
N ARG A 151 13.14 9.08 0.31
CA ARG A 151 13.51 10.27 1.12
C ARG A 151 14.24 11.32 0.29
N THR A 152 15.10 10.88 -0.63
CA THR A 152 15.86 11.78 -1.51
C THR A 152 14.95 12.45 -2.55
N MET A 153 13.99 11.71 -3.11
CA MET A 153 13.00 12.27 -4.06
C MET A 153 12.02 13.22 -3.38
N GLN A 154 11.55 12.89 -2.17
CA GLN A 154 10.66 13.73 -1.38
C GLN A 154 11.31 15.06 -1.00
N LYS A 155 12.62 15.06 -0.73
CA LYS A 155 13.39 16.28 -0.42
C LYS A 155 13.47 17.23 -1.62
N ARG A 156 13.37 16.74 -2.86
CA ARG A 156 13.35 17.56 -4.08
C ARG A 156 11.97 18.18 -4.40
N ARG A 157 10.88 17.64 -3.85
CA ARG A 157 9.50 18.14 -4.09
C ARG A 157 9.03 19.18 -3.06
N LYS A 158 9.79 19.42 -1.97
CA LYS A 158 9.64 20.62 -1.14
C LYS A 158 10.31 21.82 -1.83
N ARG A 159 9.76 22.28 -2.95
CA ARG A 159 9.86 23.73 -3.21
C ARG A 159 8.93 24.37 -2.18
N PRO A 160 9.43 25.16 -1.23
CA PRO A 160 8.53 25.92 -0.38
C PRO A 160 7.67 26.74 -1.32
N VAL A 161 6.36 26.51 -1.30
CA VAL A 161 5.42 27.47 -1.86
C VAL A 161 5.77 28.76 -1.14
N ARG A 162 6.39 29.70 -1.87
CA ARG A 162 6.74 31.02 -1.38
C ARG A 162 5.41 31.68 -1.06
N VAL A 163 4.95 31.52 0.18
CA VAL A 163 3.84 32.31 0.72
C VAL A 163 4.30 33.74 0.61
N ASP A 164 3.71 34.46 -0.34
CA ASP A 164 4.12 35.82 -0.67
C ASP A 164 3.93 36.69 0.57
N ARG A 165 5.04 36.99 1.25
CA ARG A 165 5.12 37.79 2.48
C ARG A 165 4.57 39.22 2.31
N ARG A 166 4.27 39.61 1.06
CA ARG A 166 3.72 40.89 0.62
C ARG A 166 2.30 41.16 1.15
N LEU A 167 1.50 40.13 1.45
CA LEU A 167 0.17 40.33 2.05
C LEU A 167 0.24 40.69 3.54
N ASN A 168 1.26 40.22 4.25
CA ASN A 168 1.41 40.52 5.69
C ASN A 168 2.02 41.90 5.95
N GLU A 169 2.74 42.48 4.99
CA GLU A 169 3.25 43.86 5.10
C GLU A 169 2.15 44.90 4.83
N LYS A 170 1.20 44.64 3.92
CA LYS A 170 0.07 45.56 3.70
C LYS A 170 -0.87 45.61 4.89
N ARG A 171 -1.10 44.50 5.60
CA ARG A 171 -1.92 44.44 6.82
C ARG A 171 -1.26 45.10 8.04
N LYS A 172 0.04 45.37 7.99
CA LYS A 172 0.79 46.07 9.05
C LYS A 172 0.89 47.59 8.83
N ARG A 173 0.42 48.09 7.68
CA ARG A 173 0.46 49.52 7.30
C ARG A 173 -0.94 50.17 7.29
N ILE A 174 -1.95 49.46 7.79
CA ILE A 174 -3.29 49.95 8.08
C ILE A 174 -3.48 49.78 9.59
#